data_AF-A0A8H6W5Y8-F1
#
_entry.id   AF-A0A8H6W5Y8-F1
#
_cell.length_a   1.000
_cell.length_b   1.000
_cell.length_c   1.000
_cell.angle_alpha   90.00
_cell.angle_beta   90.00
_cell.angle_gamma   90.00
#
_symmetry.space_group_name_H-M   'P 1'
#
loop_
_entity.id
_entity.type
_entity.pdbx_description
1 polymer ?
#
loop_
_entity_poly.entity_id
_entity_poly.type
_entity_poly.pdbx_seq_one_letter_code
_entity_poly.pdbx_strand_id
1 'polypeptide(L)'
;MTSSVSVAVDASVARAIRIHNNLHLASITFLYWDHCLTFPDELRLLWRTPPQRTARARRTTTYYFVNRYSVDIGDLLVTVVQFSAGISERWCSRINIARQALLVFNQCLVCLILGLRVYALYSLNRKLLLWLLGLAVVLIAVSVWSLIGHGGGTPELGFPGCHVAFQHIGIYTAIPWEALLLFDIVIFGLLMFHTAKKGNDERLRATPILYLLIRDGAVYFITMTLINIANIVTYYVRICFIEFQHIDQKIPQISQPLLRGSLSTMASAMSVTLTSRLMLNLYDVGNTTTSNPPSLTSATTPSAQHQQPPTTLTTMSGRGKGGKGLGKGGAKRHRKILRDNIQGITKPAIRRLARRGGVKRISGLIYEETRGVLKIFLENVIRDSVTYTEHAKRKTVTALDVVYALKRSGLGWFTAACTDHLSAPMSMYSYLSVPCNKHDRILGARPLTLSFPLLGALTRRRRRSA
;
A
#
# COMPACT_ATOMS: atom_id res chain seq x y z
N MET A 1 -43.02 -13.28 39.15
CA MET A 1 -41.55 -13.33 39.32
C MET A 1 -40.87 -14.28 38.33
N THR A 2 -41.33 -15.52 38.15
CA THR A 2 -40.75 -16.44 37.14
C THR A 2 -40.86 -15.92 35.70
N SER A 3 -42.05 -15.45 35.29
CA SER A 3 -42.30 -14.89 33.95
C SER A 3 -41.50 -13.62 33.63
N SER A 4 -41.29 -12.74 34.62
CA SER A 4 -40.46 -11.54 34.45
C SER A 4 -38.97 -11.86 34.28
N VAL A 5 -38.50 -12.96 34.88
CA VAL A 5 -37.11 -13.42 34.75
C VAL A 5 -36.88 -14.08 33.39
N SER A 6 -37.79 -14.92 32.90
CA SER A 6 -37.64 -15.53 31.55
C SER A 6 -37.60 -14.47 30.45
N VAL A 7 -38.53 -13.51 30.47
CA VAL A 7 -38.56 -12.40 29.48
C VAL A 7 -37.27 -11.56 29.53
N ALA A 8 -36.69 -11.33 30.71
CA ALA A 8 -35.41 -10.63 30.83
C ALA A 8 -34.22 -11.42 30.26
N VAL A 9 -34.23 -12.75 30.45
CA VAL A 9 -33.22 -13.66 29.86
C VAL A 9 -33.33 -13.66 28.34
N ASP A 10 -34.52 -13.86 27.78
CA ASP A 10 -34.76 -13.88 26.34
C ASP A 10 -34.33 -12.57 25.67
N ALA A 11 -34.65 -11.43 26.30
CA ALA A 11 -34.21 -10.12 25.83
C ALA A 11 -32.68 -9.94 25.82
N SER A 12 -31.97 -10.54 26.79
CA SER A 12 -30.51 -10.51 26.87
C SER A 12 -29.84 -11.34 25.78
N VAL A 13 -30.38 -12.53 25.47
CA VAL A 13 -29.91 -13.41 24.39
C VAL A 13 -30.17 -12.78 23.03
N ALA A 14 -31.39 -12.25 22.82
CA ALA A 14 -31.74 -11.51 21.61
C ALA A 14 -30.82 -10.30 21.35
N ARG A 15 -30.38 -9.60 22.41
CA ARG A 15 -29.40 -8.50 22.29
C ARG A 15 -28.02 -9.01 21.84
N ALA A 16 -27.53 -10.11 22.41
CA ALA A 16 -26.26 -10.71 22.02
C ALA A 16 -26.28 -11.22 20.56
N ILE A 17 -27.37 -11.85 20.13
CA ILE A 17 -27.62 -12.26 18.74
C ILE A 17 -27.51 -11.06 17.79
N ARG A 18 -28.19 -9.96 18.10
CA ARG A 18 -28.15 -8.73 17.27
C ARG A 18 -26.74 -8.15 17.17
N ILE A 19 -25.99 -8.11 18.27
CA ILE A 19 -24.59 -7.62 18.27
C ILE A 19 -23.72 -8.53 17.39
N HIS A 20 -23.82 -9.85 17.54
CA HIS A 20 -23.09 -10.82 16.72
C HIS A 20 -23.40 -10.64 15.22
N ASN A 21 -24.69 -10.57 14.86
CA ASN A 21 -25.13 -10.40 13.47
C ASN A 21 -24.69 -9.06 12.87
N ASN A 22 -24.72 -7.97 13.65
CA ASN A 22 -24.23 -6.67 13.20
C ASN A 22 -22.71 -6.68 12.95
N LEU A 23 -21.93 -7.31 13.83
CA LEU A 23 -20.48 -7.45 13.64
C LEU A 23 -20.13 -8.33 12.43
N HIS A 24 -20.86 -9.43 12.23
CA HIS A 24 -20.71 -10.32 11.07
C HIS A 24 -21.04 -9.56 9.77
N LEU A 25 -22.18 -8.87 9.70
CA LEU A 25 -22.58 -8.10 8.53
C LEU A 25 -21.61 -6.94 8.24
N ALA A 26 -21.09 -6.26 9.27
CA ALA A 26 -20.07 -5.22 9.11
C ALA A 26 -18.76 -5.78 8.53
N SER A 27 -18.33 -6.97 8.98
CA SER A 27 -17.15 -7.68 8.47
C SER A 27 -17.27 -7.99 6.97
N ILE A 28 -18.44 -8.46 6.56
CA ILE A 28 -18.72 -8.87 5.17
C ILE A 28 -18.94 -7.66 4.27
N THR A 29 -19.59 -6.61 4.77
CA THR A 29 -19.71 -5.33 4.06
C THR A 29 -18.33 -4.73 3.80
N PHE A 30 -17.43 -4.77 4.80
CA PHE A 30 -16.03 -4.36 4.63
C PHE A 30 -15.30 -5.20 3.56
N LEU A 31 -15.45 -6.53 3.61
CA LEU A 31 -14.82 -7.44 2.65
C LEU A 31 -15.25 -7.11 1.21
N TYR A 32 -16.55 -7.12 0.92
CA TYR A 32 -17.06 -6.85 -0.43
C TYR A 32 -16.75 -5.42 -0.91
N TRP A 33 -16.79 -4.43 -0.01
CA TRP A 33 -16.41 -3.07 -0.34
C TRP A 33 -14.95 -2.98 -0.79
N ASP A 34 -14.03 -3.62 -0.07
CA ASP A 34 -12.62 -3.72 -0.48
C ASP A 34 -12.46 -4.42 -1.82
N HIS A 35 -13.26 -5.47 -2.04
CA HIS A 35 -13.25 -6.23 -3.28
C HIS A 35 -13.67 -5.37 -4.48
N CYS A 36 -14.73 -4.58 -4.34
CA CYS A 36 -15.16 -3.62 -5.36
C CYS A 36 -14.09 -2.55 -5.65
N LEU A 37 -13.41 -2.03 -4.62
CA LEU A 37 -12.36 -1.02 -4.78
C LEU A 37 -11.10 -1.58 -5.47
N THR A 38 -10.71 -2.83 -5.21
CA THR A 38 -9.48 -3.44 -5.75
C THR A 38 -9.68 -4.17 -7.09
N PHE A 39 -10.93 -4.43 -7.49
CA PHE A 39 -11.26 -5.12 -8.75
C PHE A 39 -10.70 -4.46 -10.03
N PRO A 40 -10.65 -3.12 -10.18
CA PRO A 40 -10.05 -2.50 -11.37
C PRO A 40 -8.57 -2.83 -11.55
N ASP A 41 -7.82 -2.92 -10.45
CA ASP A 41 -6.39 -3.22 -10.47
C ASP A 41 -6.13 -4.73 -10.61
N GLU A 42 -6.99 -5.58 -10.02
CA GLU A 42 -7.01 -7.01 -10.31
C GLU A 42 -7.21 -7.29 -11.81
N LEU A 43 -8.19 -6.62 -12.44
CA LEU A 43 -8.47 -6.76 -13.86
C LEU A 43 -7.25 -6.37 -14.73
N ARG A 44 -6.51 -5.33 -14.32
CA ARG A 44 -5.31 -4.84 -15.01
C ARG A 44 -4.08 -5.75 -14.80
N LEU A 45 -3.81 -6.18 -13.57
CA LEU A 45 -2.55 -6.82 -13.15
C LEU A 45 -2.58 -8.36 -13.18
N LEU A 46 -3.76 -8.97 -13.17
CA LEU A 46 -3.97 -10.41 -13.09
C LEU A 46 -4.73 -10.94 -14.31
N TRP A 47 -5.93 -10.42 -14.60
CA TRP A 47 -6.78 -10.94 -15.68
C TRP A 47 -6.30 -10.59 -17.10
N ARG A 48 -5.93 -9.32 -17.36
CA ARG A 48 -5.50 -8.86 -18.70
C ARG A 48 -4.04 -9.18 -19.04
N THR A 49 -3.34 -9.96 -18.20
CA THR A 49 -1.91 -10.22 -18.38
C THR A 49 -1.68 -11.33 -19.42
N PRO A 50 -0.79 -11.14 -20.41
CA PRO A 50 -0.65 -12.07 -21.53
C PRO A 50 -0.20 -13.50 -21.12
N PRO A 51 -0.56 -14.53 -21.90
CA PRO A 51 -0.42 -15.94 -21.52
C PRO A 51 1.03 -16.45 -21.37
N GLN A 52 2.04 -15.67 -21.76
CA GLN A 52 3.47 -16.00 -21.63
C GLN A 52 4.02 -15.90 -20.18
N ARG A 53 3.16 -15.86 -19.15
CA ARG A 53 3.59 -15.82 -17.74
C ARG A 53 4.34 -17.11 -17.34
N THR A 54 5.53 -16.93 -16.75
CA THR A 54 6.32 -18.03 -16.17
C THR A 54 5.51 -18.87 -15.18
N ALA A 55 5.82 -20.17 -15.05
CA ALA A 55 5.10 -21.09 -14.15
C ALA A 55 5.11 -20.66 -12.66
N ARG A 56 6.03 -19.78 -12.26
CA ARG A 56 6.05 -19.15 -10.93
C ARG A 56 4.99 -18.04 -10.79
N ALA A 57 4.82 -17.22 -11.82
CA ALA A 57 3.82 -16.16 -11.84
C ALA A 57 2.38 -16.72 -11.90
N ARG A 58 2.17 -17.83 -12.64
CA ARG A 58 0.89 -18.55 -12.64
C ARG A 58 0.50 -19.04 -11.23
N ARG A 59 1.41 -19.71 -10.50
CA ARG A 59 1.14 -20.19 -9.13
C ARG A 59 0.79 -19.06 -8.15
N THR A 60 1.50 -17.94 -8.19
CA THR A 60 1.20 -16.78 -7.33
C THR A 60 -0.14 -16.14 -7.67
N THR A 61 -0.53 -16.14 -8.95
CA THR A 61 -1.87 -15.72 -9.40
C THR A 61 -2.95 -16.69 -8.89
N THR A 62 -2.71 -18.01 -8.91
CA THR A 62 -3.63 -19.00 -8.31
C THR A 62 -3.82 -18.78 -6.81
N TYR A 63 -2.73 -18.58 -6.05
CA TYR A 63 -2.85 -18.31 -4.61
C TYR A 63 -3.63 -17.02 -4.32
N TYR A 64 -3.49 -15.98 -5.13
CA TYR A 64 -4.33 -14.78 -5.04
C TYR A 64 -5.81 -15.10 -5.21
N PHE A 65 -6.18 -15.81 -6.28
CA PHE A 65 -7.57 -16.15 -6.56
C PHE A 65 -8.21 -17.02 -5.47
N VAL A 66 -7.50 -18.04 -4.98
CA VAL A 66 -8.01 -18.87 -3.88
C VAL A 66 -8.12 -18.06 -2.60
N ASN A 67 -7.10 -17.27 -2.24
CA ASN A 67 -7.11 -16.44 -1.03
C ASN A 67 -8.28 -15.46 -1.01
N ARG A 68 -8.59 -14.88 -2.17
CA ARG A 68 -9.64 -13.88 -2.33
C ARG A 68 -11.03 -14.53 -2.32
N TYR A 69 -11.33 -15.35 -3.33
CA TYR A 69 -12.70 -15.81 -3.59
C TYR A 69 -13.17 -16.97 -2.68
N SER A 70 -12.27 -17.71 -2.02
CA SER A 70 -12.68 -18.72 -1.04
C SER A 70 -13.40 -18.11 0.17
N VAL A 71 -13.05 -16.88 0.55
CA VAL A 71 -13.69 -16.17 1.67
C VAL A 71 -15.02 -15.59 1.24
N ASP A 72 -15.04 -14.88 0.09
CA ASP A 72 -16.27 -14.33 -0.48
C ASP A 72 -17.39 -15.37 -0.59
N ILE A 73 -17.09 -16.56 -1.13
CA ILE A 73 -18.09 -17.62 -1.32
C ILE A 73 -18.49 -18.24 0.02
N GLY A 74 -17.53 -18.44 0.92
CA GLY A 74 -17.74 -19.10 2.21
C GLY A 74 -18.53 -18.24 3.20
N ASP A 75 -18.17 -16.97 3.36
CA ASP A 75 -18.88 -16.03 4.24
C ASP A 75 -20.28 -15.69 3.71
N LEU A 76 -20.48 -15.67 2.38
CA LEU A 76 -21.82 -15.56 1.79
C LEU A 76 -22.73 -16.72 2.19
N LEU A 77 -22.23 -17.96 2.06
CA LEU A 77 -22.98 -19.16 2.44
C LEU A 77 -23.32 -19.16 3.94
N VAL A 78 -22.36 -18.79 4.79
CA VAL A 78 -22.57 -18.63 6.23
C VAL A 78 -23.64 -17.57 6.51
N THR A 79 -23.59 -16.42 5.85
CA THR A 79 -24.58 -15.33 6.02
C THR A 79 -26.00 -15.77 5.69
N VAL A 80 -26.19 -16.42 4.53
CA VAL A 80 -27.51 -16.89 4.11
C VAL A 80 -28.13 -17.81 5.16
N VAL A 81 -27.32 -18.71 5.74
CA VAL A 81 -27.75 -19.58 6.82
C VAL A 81 -28.01 -18.77 8.10
N GLN A 82 -27.11 -17.87 8.48
CA GLN A 82 -27.20 -17.05 9.71
C GLN A 82 -28.51 -16.27 9.83
N PHE A 83 -29.11 -15.86 8.71
CA PHE A 83 -30.36 -15.10 8.66
C PHE A 83 -31.58 -15.91 8.20
N SER A 84 -31.44 -17.19 7.85
CA SER A 84 -32.57 -18.03 7.41
C SER A 84 -33.40 -18.58 8.59
N ALA A 85 -34.71 -18.69 8.39
CA ALA A 85 -35.64 -19.23 9.38
C ALA A 85 -35.86 -20.74 9.19
N GLY A 86 -36.13 -21.46 10.29
CA GLY A 86 -36.55 -22.87 10.24
C GLY A 86 -35.43 -23.90 10.04
N ILE A 87 -34.17 -23.57 10.35
CA ILE A 87 -33.05 -24.51 10.24
C ILE A 87 -33.15 -25.60 11.30
N SER A 88 -33.01 -26.86 10.90
CA SER A 88 -32.87 -27.99 11.85
C SER A 88 -31.51 -27.95 12.56
N GLU A 89 -31.51 -28.26 13.85
CA GLU A 89 -30.33 -28.35 14.73
C GLU A 89 -29.12 -29.06 14.09
N ARG A 90 -29.37 -30.20 13.40
CA ARG A 90 -28.34 -30.99 12.70
C ARG A 90 -27.66 -30.21 11.57
N TRP A 91 -28.41 -29.41 10.83
CA TRP A 91 -27.87 -28.55 9.77
C TRP A 91 -27.11 -27.38 10.38
N CYS A 92 -27.64 -26.74 11.42
CA CYS A 92 -26.96 -25.65 12.12
C CYS A 92 -25.60 -26.06 12.70
N SER A 93 -25.51 -27.24 13.32
CA SER A 93 -24.25 -27.81 13.82
C SER A 93 -23.23 -28.07 12.69
N ARG A 94 -23.65 -28.73 11.60
CA ARG A 94 -22.78 -29.01 10.43
C ARG A 94 -22.24 -27.73 9.79
N ILE A 95 -23.08 -26.70 9.65
CA ILE A 95 -22.69 -25.43 9.02
C ILE A 95 -21.72 -24.65 9.92
N ASN A 96 -21.89 -24.70 11.24
CA ASN A 96 -20.90 -24.14 12.16
C ASN A 96 -19.54 -24.84 12.07
N ILE A 97 -19.51 -26.18 11.97
CA ILE A 97 -18.26 -26.92 11.73
C ILE A 97 -17.63 -26.51 10.39
N ALA A 98 -18.42 -26.39 9.32
CA ALA A 98 -17.95 -25.92 8.03
C ALA A 98 -17.39 -24.49 8.08
N ARG A 99 -18.02 -23.58 8.84
CA ARG A 99 -17.53 -22.22 9.09
C ARG A 99 -16.17 -22.21 9.81
N GLN A 100 -16.00 -23.05 10.84
CA GLN A 100 -14.71 -23.16 11.53
C GLN A 100 -13.62 -23.74 10.60
N ALA A 101 -13.96 -24.76 9.82
CA ALA A 101 -13.03 -25.33 8.82
C ALA A 101 -12.63 -24.31 7.74
N LEU A 102 -13.57 -23.48 7.28
CA LEU A 102 -13.32 -22.38 6.34
C LEU A 102 -12.35 -21.34 6.94
N LEU A 103 -12.59 -20.88 8.17
CA LEU A 103 -11.70 -19.94 8.86
C LEU A 103 -10.27 -20.49 8.97
N VAL A 104 -10.12 -21.76 9.37
CA VAL A 104 -8.81 -22.45 9.44
C VAL A 104 -8.17 -22.57 8.06
N PHE A 105 -8.92 -22.93 7.02
CA PHE A 105 -8.42 -23.04 5.65
C PHE A 105 -7.87 -21.70 5.13
N ASN A 106 -8.65 -20.62 5.28
CA ASN A 106 -8.26 -19.27 4.88
C ASN A 106 -6.99 -18.85 5.62
N GLN A 107 -6.90 -19.16 6.91
CA GLN A 107 -5.75 -18.77 7.71
C GLN A 107 -4.48 -19.55 7.36
N CYS A 108 -4.60 -20.86 7.09
CA CYS A 108 -3.49 -21.66 6.55
C CYS A 108 -2.98 -21.11 5.21
N LEU A 109 -3.87 -20.60 4.36
CA LEU A 109 -3.53 -20.02 3.06
C LEU A 109 -2.78 -18.68 3.21
N VAL A 110 -3.21 -17.80 4.13
CA VAL A 110 -2.47 -16.58 4.47
C VAL A 110 -1.09 -16.90 5.04
N CYS A 111 -0.99 -17.86 5.97
CA CYS A 111 0.29 -18.32 6.53
C CYS A 111 1.23 -18.86 5.43
N LEU A 112 0.70 -19.60 4.45
CA LEU A 112 1.45 -20.05 3.28
C LEU A 112 1.95 -18.88 2.43
N ILE A 113 1.10 -17.90 2.12
CA ILE A 113 1.48 -16.72 1.31
C ILE A 113 2.60 -15.92 1.99
N LEU A 114 2.49 -15.67 3.29
CA LEU A 114 3.51 -14.95 4.07
C LEU A 114 4.80 -15.76 4.24
N GLY A 115 4.70 -17.07 4.50
CA GLY A 115 5.87 -17.96 4.54
C GLY A 115 6.63 -17.99 3.21
N LEU A 116 5.91 -18.06 2.09
CA LEU A 116 6.50 -17.96 0.75
C LEU A 116 7.15 -16.59 0.48
N ARG A 117 6.57 -15.50 1.00
CA ARG A 117 7.15 -14.14 0.93
C ARG A 117 8.48 -14.06 1.68
N VAL A 118 8.55 -14.56 2.92
CA VAL A 118 9.81 -14.61 3.71
C VAL A 118 10.84 -15.54 3.06
N TYR A 119 10.43 -16.71 2.57
CA TYR A 119 11.32 -17.64 1.86
C TYR A 119 11.94 -17.02 0.60
N ALA A 120 11.19 -16.22 -0.16
CA ALA A 120 11.70 -15.48 -1.30
C ALA A 120 12.74 -14.40 -0.90
N LEU A 121 12.53 -13.75 0.26
CA LEU A 121 13.42 -12.71 0.78
C LEU A 121 14.78 -13.28 1.24
N TYR A 122 14.76 -14.44 1.88
CA TYR A 122 15.92 -15.21 2.37
C TYR A 122 16.60 -16.05 1.27
N SER A 123 16.64 -15.53 0.04
CA SER A 123 17.33 -16.12 -1.11
C SER A 123 17.07 -17.63 -1.31
N LEU A 124 15.83 -18.06 -1.10
CA LEU A 124 15.37 -19.45 -1.29
C LEU A 124 16.11 -20.49 -0.42
N ASN A 125 16.54 -20.11 0.79
CA ASN A 125 17.18 -21.03 1.73
C ASN A 125 16.20 -22.14 2.20
N ARG A 126 16.39 -23.36 1.69
CA ARG A 126 15.52 -24.52 1.99
C ARG A 126 15.47 -24.89 3.48
N LYS A 127 16.53 -24.61 4.25
CA LYS A 127 16.54 -24.88 5.70
C LYS A 127 15.51 -24.02 6.43
N LEU A 128 15.38 -22.75 6.05
CA LEU A 128 14.35 -21.85 6.59
C LEU A 128 12.94 -22.30 6.20
N LEU A 129 12.75 -22.75 4.95
CA LEU A 129 11.45 -23.26 4.50
C LEU A 129 11.03 -24.51 5.28
N LEU A 130 11.94 -25.46 5.49
CA LEU A 130 11.66 -26.66 6.30
C LEU A 130 11.32 -26.30 7.75
N TRP A 131 12.03 -25.34 8.34
CA TRP A 131 11.73 -24.84 9.69
C TRP A 131 10.35 -24.16 9.78
N LEU A 132 10.02 -23.29 8.82
CA LEU A 132 8.70 -22.64 8.75
C LEU A 132 7.56 -23.63 8.52
N LEU A 133 7.79 -24.66 7.69
CA LEU A 133 6.82 -25.75 7.47
C LEU A 133 6.65 -26.61 8.74
N GLY A 134 7.74 -26.93 9.44
CA GLY A 134 7.68 -27.65 10.72
C GLY A 134 6.89 -26.88 11.78
N LEU A 135 7.16 -25.58 11.92
CA LEU A 135 6.38 -24.68 12.78
C LEU A 135 4.90 -24.66 12.40
N ALA A 136 4.58 -24.49 11.12
CA ALA A 136 3.20 -24.48 10.64
C ALA A 136 2.48 -25.82 10.92
N VAL A 137 3.13 -26.97 10.70
CA VAL A 137 2.56 -28.29 11.00
C VAL A 137 2.27 -28.46 12.49
N VAL A 138 3.17 -28.03 13.39
CA VAL A 138 2.92 -28.08 14.84
C VAL A 138 1.74 -27.20 15.24
N LEU A 139 1.66 -25.96 14.72
CA LEU A 139 0.58 -25.03 15.02
C LEU A 139 -0.78 -25.52 14.48
N ILE A 140 -0.79 -26.13 13.29
CA ILE A 140 -1.99 -26.78 12.72
C ILE A 140 -2.40 -27.99 13.57
N ALA A 141 -1.47 -28.84 13.99
CA ALA A 141 -1.77 -30.01 14.82
C ALA A 141 -2.41 -29.61 16.16
N VAL A 142 -1.88 -28.59 16.83
CA VAL A 142 -2.46 -28.01 18.07
C VAL A 142 -3.85 -27.43 17.80
N SER A 143 -4.04 -26.72 16.69
CA SER A 143 -5.34 -26.14 16.29
C SER A 143 -6.40 -27.22 16.03
N VAL A 144 -6.04 -28.29 15.30
CA VAL A 144 -6.93 -29.41 14.97
C VAL A 144 -7.28 -30.21 16.22
N TRP A 145 -6.31 -30.50 17.08
CA TRP A 145 -6.57 -31.17 18.38
C TRP A 145 -7.57 -30.38 19.24
N SER A 146 -7.39 -29.06 19.32
CA SER A 146 -8.29 -28.19 20.07
C SER A 146 -9.73 -28.26 19.58
N LEU A 147 -9.95 -28.22 18.26
CA LEU A 147 -11.27 -28.22 17.63
C LEU A 147 -12.00 -29.57 17.68
N ILE A 148 -11.27 -30.69 17.65
CA ILE A 148 -11.88 -32.03 17.66
C ILE A 148 -12.14 -32.53 19.09
N GLY A 149 -11.26 -32.22 20.05
CA GLY A 149 -11.24 -32.88 21.36
C GLY A 149 -12.35 -32.51 22.35
N HIS A 150 -13.08 -31.41 22.15
CA HIS A 150 -13.84 -30.75 23.23
C HIS A 150 -15.36 -30.69 23.03
N GLY A 151 -15.90 -31.30 21.97
CA GLY A 151 -17.32 -31.23 21.63
C GLY A 151 -17.73 -29.89 21.00
N GLY A 152 -18.87 -29.89 20.31
CA GLY A 152 -19.44 -28.66 19.74
C GLY A 152 -20.10 -27.78 20.79
N GLY A 153 -20.16 -26.47 20.56
CA GLY A 153 -21.05 -25.60 21.34
C GLY A 153 -22.51 -25.98 21.13
N THR A 154 -23.37 -25.65 22.10
CA THR A 154 -24.80 -25.96 22.03
C THR A 154 -25.54 -24.94 21.15
N PRO A 155 -26.37 -25.38 20.18
CA PRO A 155 -27.19 -24.47 19.38
C PRO A 155 -28.33 -23.88 20.24
N GLU A 156 -28.52 -22.57 20.16
CA GLU A 156 -29.65 -21.89 20.80
C GLU A 156 -30.88 -21.99 19.90
N LEU A 157 -31.92 -22.67 20.40
CA LEU A 157 -33.19 -22.91 19.70
C LEU A 157 -34.25 -21.92 20.19
N GLY A 158 -34.98 -21.30 19.25
CA GLY A 158 -36.07 -20.35 19.56
C GLY A 158 -35.92 -18.95 18.93
N PHE A 159 -34.75 -18.63 18.37
CA PHE A 159 -34.51 -17.41 17.62
C PHE A 159 -34.32 -17.71 16.13
N PRO A 160 -34.65 -16.78 15.20
CA PRO A 160 -34.36 -16.95 13.78
C PRO A 160 -32.84 -16.96 13.53
N GLY A 161 -32.40 -17.81 12.60
CA GLY A 161 -30.98 -18.02 12.30
C GLY A 161 -30.39 -19.27 12.94
N CYS A 162 -29.06 -19.35 12.95
CA CYS A 162 -28.30 -20.48 13.50
C CYS A 162 -27.19 -19.97 14.42
N HIS A 163 -27.44 -19.98 15.72
CA HIS A 163 -26.54 -19.45 16.74
C HIS A 163 -26.06 -20.55 17.68
N VAL A 164 -24.77 -20.57 17.99
CA VAL A 164 -24.13 -21.58 18.86
C VAL A 164 -23.44 -20.89 20.03
N ALA A 165 -23.77 -21.32 21.24
CA ALA A 165 -23.20 -20.82 22.48
C ALA A 165 -21.97 -21.64 22.90
N PHE A 166 -20.84 -20.96 23.12
CA PHE A 166 -19.59 -21.59 23.58
C PHE A 166 -19.45 -21.45 25.10
N GLN A 167 -20.22 -22.20 25.90
CA GLN A 167 -20.22 -22.09 27.38
C GLN A 167 -18.88 -22.49 28.02
N HIS A 168 -18.45 -23.75 27.88
CA HIS A 168 -17.18 -24.25 28.45
C HIS A 168 -16.06 -24.42 27.41
N ILE A 169 -16.41 -24.47 26.13
CA ILE A 169 -15.50 -24.81 25.02
C ILE A 169 -14.77 -23.57 24.46
N GLY A 170 -15.19 -22.35 24.86
CA GLY A 170 -14.70 -21.09 24.31
C GLY A 170 -13.19 -20.84 24.42
N ILE A 171 -12.52 -21.42 25.42
CA ILE A 171 -11.07 -21.29 25.58
C ILE A 171 -10.34 -22.07 24.48
N TYR A 172 -10.77 -23.31 24.22
CA TYR A 172 -10.20 -24.16 23.18
C TYR A 172 -10.39 -23.56 21.77
N THR A 173 -11.52 -22.93 21.49
CA THR A 173 -11.75 -22.24 20.21
C THR A 173 -10.93 -20.96 20.02
N ALA A 174 -10.21 -20.47 21.04
CA ALA A 174 -9.24 -19.37 20.91
C ALA A 174 -7.87 -19.83 20.40
N ILE A 175 -7.48 -21.09 20.68
CA ILE A 175 -6.14 -21.64 20.40
C ILE A 175 -5.68 -21.47 18.94
N PRO A 176 -6.52 -21.66 17.90
CA PRO A 176 -6.11 -21.42 16.51
C PRO A 176 -5.70 -19.95 16.23
N TRP A 177 -6.30 -18.99 16.93
CA TRP A 177 -5.98 -17.56 16.77
C TRP A 177 -4.70 -17.16 17.50
N GLU A 178 -4.39 -17.79 18.63
CA GLU A 178 -3.10 -17.65 19.31
C GLU A 178 -1.95 -18.27 18.49
N ALA A 179 -2.19 -19.47 17.96
CA ALA A 179 -1.25 -20.16 17.08
C ALA A 179 -0.93 -19.32 15.82
N LEU A 180 -1.95 -18.67 15.24
CA LEU A 180 -1.78 -17.68 14.18
C LEU A 180 -0.93 -16.48 14.65
N LEU A 181 -1.30 -15.84 15.76
CA LEU A 181 -0.62 -14.64 16.24
C LEU A 181 0.89 -14.91 16.47
N LEU A 182 1.23 -16.08 17.02
CA LEU A 182 2.60 -16.53 17.17
C LEU A 182 3.33 -16.68 15.82
N PHE A 183 2.67 -17.26 14.81
CA PHE A 183 3.23 -17.39 13.46
C PHE A 183 3.48 -16.02 12.81
N ASP A 184 2.53 -15.09 12.91
CA ASP A 184 2.66 -13.72 12.38
C ASP A 184 3.82 -12.96 13.05
N ILE A 185 3.98 -13.11 14.38
CA ILE A 185 5.12 -12.54 15.13
C ILE A 185 6.46 -13.11 14.62
N VAL A 186 6.55 -14.42 14.42
CA VAL A 186 7.76 -15.07 13.88
C VAL A 186 8.08 -14.58 12.46
N ILE A 187 7.08 -14.53 11.58
CA ILE A 187 7.21 -14.06 10.20
C ILE A 187 7.66 -12.59 10.15
N PHE A 188 7.06 -11.72 10.96
CA PHE A 188 7.42 -10.31 11.04
C PHE A 188 8.82 -10.12 11.64
N GLY A 189 9.17 -10.88 12.68
CA GLY A 189 10.51 -10.89 13.28
C GLY A 189 11.60 -11.28 12.26
N LEU A 190 11.37 -12.30 11.45
CA LEU A 190 12.28 -12.70 10.35
C LEU A 190 12.37 -11.62 9.26
N LEU A 191 11.24 -11.03 8.84
CA LEU A 191 11.21 -9.94 7.87
C LEU A 191 12.03 -8.73 8.36
N MET A 192 11.85 -8.34 9.62
CA MET A 192 12.58 -7.23 10.24
C MET A 192 14.06 -7.55 10.45
N PHE A 193 14.42 -8.75 10.92
CA PHE A 193 15.81 -9.15 11.13
C PHE A 193 16.61 -9.18 9.81
N HIS A 194 16.05 -9.78 8.75
CA HIS A 194 16.68 -9.79 7.43
C HIS A 194 16.92 -8.38 6.90
N THR A 195 15.92 -7.52 7.08
CA THR A 195 15.95 -6.14 6.62
C THR A 195 16.94 -5.31 7.43
N ALA A 196 17.03 -5.48 8.75
CA ALA A 196 18.01 -4.81 9.59
C ALA A 196 19.44 -5.21 9.19
N LYS A 197 19.68 -6.53 9.00
CA LYS A 197 20.99 -7.06 8.58
C LYS A 197 21.43 -6.53 7.21
N LYS A 198 20.51 -6.43 6.24
CA LYS A 198 20.77 -5.84 4.91
C LYS A 198 20.70 -4.31 4.87
N GLY A 199 20.06 -3.68 5.86
CA GLY A 199 19.88 -2.22 5.96
C GLY A 199 21.15 -1.48 6.39
N ASN A 200 22.18 -2.20 6.84
CA ASN A 200 23.54 -1.69 6.99
C ASN A 200 24.22 -1.42 5.63
N ASP A 201 23.72 -2.00 4.53
CA ASP A 201 24.17 -1.68 3.17
C ASP A 201 23.42 -0.44 2.65
N GLU A 202 24.09 0.71 2.63
CA GLU A 202 23.52 2.00 2.22
C GLU A 202 22.89 1.95 0.82
N ARG A 203 23.47 1.15 -0.09
CA ARG A 203 22.96 0.90 -1.45
C ARG A 203 21.60 0.21 -1.48
N LEU A 204 21.27 -0.65 -0.51
CA LEU A 204 20.03 -1.42 -0.53
C LEU A 204 18.86 -0.64 0.10
N ARG A 205 19.14 0.21 1.09
CA ARG A 205 18.17 1.18 1.65
C ARG A 205 17.61 2.14 0.60
N ALA A 206 18.37 2.46 -0.44
CA ALA A 206 17.95 3.29 -1.56
C ALA A 206 16.99 2.59 -2.56
N THR A 207 16.73 1.29 -2.42
CA THR A 207 15.83 0.58 -3.35
C THR A 207 14.35 0.79 -2.95
N PRO A 208 13.49 1.30 -3.86
CA PRO A 208 12.08 1.57 -3.53
C PRO A 208 11.33 0.28 -3.15
N ILE A 209 11.73 -0.86 -3.73
CA ILE A 209 11.13 -2.17 -3.47
C ILE A 209 11.28 -2.58 -2.00
N LEU A 210 12.46 -2.38 -1.39
CA LEU A 210 12.69 -2.76 0.00
C LEU A 210 11.92 -1.85 0.96
N TYR A 211 11.90 -0.54 0.71
CA TYR A 211 11.13 0.41 1.52
C TYR A 211 9.62 0.10 1.50
N LEU A 212 9.04 -0.13 0.31
CA LEU A 212 7.63 -0.53 0.17
C LEU A 212 7.35 -1.86 0.88
N LEU A 213 8.23 -2.85 0.75
CA LEU A 213 8.09 -4.15 1.41
C LEU A 213 8.02 -4.04 2.95
N ILE A 214 8.87 -3.18 3.53
CA ILE A 214 8.89 -2.93 4.99
C ILE A 214 7.62 -2.19 5.41
N ARG A 215 7.30 -1.07 4.75
CA ARG A 215 6.17 -0.21 5.11
C ARG A 215 4.86 -1.00 5.07
N ASP A 216 4.60 -1.68 3.95
CA ASP A 216 3.36 -2.42 3.74
C ASP A 216 3.35 -3.70 4.60
N GLY A 217 4.52 -4.29 4.88
CA GLY A 217 4.66 -5.42 5.82
C GLY A 217 4.45 -5.06 7.30
N ALA A 218 4.86 -3.87 7.72
CA ALA A 218 4.66 -3.37 9.07
C ALA A 218 3.20 -2.92 9.29
N VAL A 219 2.59 -2.26 8.31
CA VAL A 219 1.15 -1.93 8.33
C VAL A 219 0.30 -3.20 8.40
N TYR A 220 0.64 -4.24 7.62
CA TYR A 220 0.03 -5.57 7.75
C TYR A 220 0.15 -6.08 9.20
N PHE A 221 1.37 -6.19 9.73
CA PHE A 221 1.62 -6.83 11.03
C PHE A 221 0.94 -6.11 12.19
N ILE A 222 1.01 -4.77 12.25
CA ILE A 222 0.35 -3.97 13.29
C ILE A 222 -1.16 -4.17 13.24
N THR A 223 -1.76 -4.09 12.04
CA THR A 223 -3.21 -4.21 11.88
C THR A 223 -3.70 -5.62 12.23
N MET A 224 -2.97 -6.67 11.81
CA MET A 224 -3.30 -8.06 12.18
C MET A 224 -3.15 -8.33 13.66
N THR A 225 -2.07 -7.84 14.26
CA THR A 225 -1.84 -8.03 15.70
C THR A 225 -2.98 -7.39 16.50
N LEU A 226 -3.43 -6.19 16.13
CA LEU A 226 -4.56 -5.53 16.78
C LEU A 226 -5.88 -6.29 16.62
N ILE A 227 -6.25 -6.74 15.40
CA ILE A 227 -7.52 -7.46 15.21
C ILE A 227 -7.48 -8.89 15.79
N ASN A 228 -6.35 -9.59 15.71
CA ASN A 228 -6.19 -10.92 16.30
C ASN A 228 -6.22 -10.84 17.83
N ILE A 229 -5.55 -9.86 18.47
CA ILE A 229 -5.66 -9.63 19.91
C ILE A 229 -7.11 -9.30 20.28
N ALA A 230 -7.79 -8.40 19.55
CA ALA A 230 -9.19 -8.09 19.80
C ALA A 230 -10.09 -9.33 19.70
N ASN A 231 -9.85 -10.21 18.71
CA ASN A 231 -10.59 -11.45 18.55
C ASN A 231 -10.31 -12.46 19.69
N ILE A 232 -9.04 -12.68 20.04
CA ILE A 232 -8.62 -13.54 21.17
C ILE A 232 -9.25 -13.05 22.48
N VAL A 233 -9.23 -11.74 22.73
CA VAL A 233 -9.88 -11.10 23.88
C VAL A 233 -11.37 -11.45 23.96
N THR A 234 -12.08 -11.61 22.83
CA THR A 234 -13.50 -12.01 22.86
C THR A 234 -13.76 -13.41 23.42
N TYR A 235 -12.77 -14.32 23.38
CA TYR A 235 -12.92 -15.67 23.93
C TYR A 235 -12.66 -15.70 25.45
N TYR A 236 -11.66 -14.96 25.91
CA TYR A 236 -11.21 -14.96 27.31
C TYR A 236 -11.91 -13.93 28.20
N VAL A 237 -12.03 -12.70 27.73
CA VAL A 237 -12.55 -11.59 28.54
C VAL A 237 -14.07 -11.58 28.45
N ARG A 238 -14.72 -11.39 29.61
CA ARG A 238 -16.16 -11.13 29.67
C ARG A 238 -16.45 -9.78 29.00
N ILE A 239 -16.88 -9.81 27.74
CA ILE A 239 -17.30 -8.61 27.02
C ILE A 239 -18.63 -8.11 27.63
N CYS A 240 -18.50 -7.19 28.59
CA CYS A 240 -19.51 -6.18 28.87
C CYS A 240 -19.03 -4.86 28.24
N PHE A 241 -18.99 -4.83 26.90
CA PHE A 241 -18.93 -3.55 26.19
C PHE A 241 -20.36 -3.02 26.15
N ILE A 242 -20.57 -1.83 26.72
CA ILE A 242 -21.88 -1.21 26.97
C ILE A 242 -22.67 -1.92 28.09
N GLU A 243 -22.23 -1.73 29.34
CA GLU A 243 -23.12 -1.05 30.28
C GLU A 243 -22.48 0.25 30.75
N PHE A 244 -23.19 1.35 30.48
CA PHE A 244 -22.98 2.60 31.16
C PHE A 244 -23.47 2.41 32.61
N GLN A 245 -22.75 2.99 33.55
CA GLN A 245 -22.92 2.81 34.99
C GLN A 245 -24.38 3.00 35.49
N HIS A 246 -24.77 2.15 36.47
CA HIS A 246 -26.07 2.03 37.15
C HIS A 246 -27.19 1.23 36.43
N ILE A 247 -27.32 -0.05 36.82
CA ILE A 247 -28.46 -0.55 37.61
C ILE A 247 -28.00 -1.79 38.40
N ASP A 248 -28.16 -1.76 39.73
CA ASP A 248 -27.93 -2.93 40.60
C ASP A 248 -29.08 -3.93 40.45
N GLN A 249 -28.94 -4.92 39.57
CA GLN A 249 -29.70 -6.17 39.72
C GLN A 249 -28.95 -7.39 39.18
N LYS A 250 -28.89 -8.45 40.01
CA LYS A 250 -28.36 -9.77 39.64
C LYS A 250 -29.15 -10.38 38.46
N ILE A 251 -28.71 -10.15 37.23
CA ILE A 251 -29.17 -10.87 36.05
C ILE A 251 -28.11 -11.93 35.67
N PRO A 252 -28.46 -13.22 35.49
CA PRO A 252 -27.47 -14.28 35.26
C PRO A 252 -26.68 -14.14 33.95
N GLN A 253 -25.47 -14.71 33.94
CA GLN A 253 -24.45 -14.58 32.87
C GLN A 253 -24.75 -15.36 31.58
N ILE A 254 -25.96 -15.23 31.01
CA ILE A 254 -26.45 -16.09 29.92
C ILE A 254 -26.06 -15.57 28.52
N SER A 255 -25.84 -14.25 28.35
CA SER A 255 -25.49 -13.63 27.06
C SER A 255 -24.01 -13.75 26.66
N GLN A 256 -23.12 -14.06 27.60
CA GLN A 256 -21.66 -14.10 27.39
C GLN A 256 -21.13 -15.19 26.42
N PRO A 257 -21.63 -16.44 26.41
CA PRO A 257 -21.09 -17.50 25.53
C PRO A 257 -21.37 -17.29 24.03
N LEU A 258 -22.26 -16.35 23.67
CA LEU A 258 -22.64 -16.06 22.28
C LEU A 258 -21.78 -14.97 21.61
N LEU A 259 -21.11 -14.14 22.40
CA LEU A 259 -20.21 -13.08 21.91
C LEU A 259 -18.77 -13.56 21.68
N ARG A 260 -18.42 -14.75 22.20
CA ARG A 260 -17.11 -15.40 22.02
C ARG A 260 -16.85 -15.68 20.53
N GLY A 261 -15.74 -15.18 20.00
CA GLY A 261 -15.37 -15.34 18.59
C GLY A 261 -16.21 -14.52 17.61
N SER A 262 -16.98 -13.53 18.09
CA SER A 262 -17.79 -12.63 17.23
C SER A 262 -16.94 -11.82 16.24
N LEU A 263 -15.68 -11.55 16.57
CA LEU A 263 -14.73 -10.86 15.68
C LEU A 263 -13.97 -11.81 14.73
N SER A 264 -14.20 -13.13 14.76
CA SER A 264 -13.48 -14.08 13.91
C SER A 264 -13.71 -13.89 12.41
N THR A 265 -14.92 -13.49 11.99
CA THR A 265 -15.16 -13.09 10.59
C THR A 265 -14.41 -11.81 10.25
N MET A 266 -14.37 -10.80 11.13
CA MET A 266 -13.61 -9.56 10.91
C MET A 266 -12.11 -9.85 10.77
N ALA A 267 -11.55 -10.67 11.67
CA ALA A 267 -10.15 -11.08 11.62
C ALA A 267 -9.80 -11.82 10.32
N SER A 268 -10.66 -12.73 9.84
CA SER A 268 -10.49 -13.41 8.54
C SER A 268 -10.67 -12.47 7.33
N ALA A 269 -11.61 -11.53 7.40
CA ALA A 269 -11.86 -10.57 6.32
C ALA A 269 -10.69 -9.57 6.18
N MET A 270 -10.18 -9.05 7.30
CA MET A 270 -8.95 -8.24 7.32
C MET A 270 -7.74 -9.07 6.88
N SER A 271 -7.61 -10.29 7.44
CA SER A 271 -6.91 -11.50 6.96
C SER A 271 -6.51 -11.41 5.48
N VAL A 272 -7.54 -11.62 4.67
CA VAL A 272 -7.52 -11.74 3.22
C VAL A 272 -7.38 -10.40 2.51
N THR A 273 -8.03 -9.34 3.01
CA THR A 273 -7.97 -7.99 2.44
C THR A 273 -6.53 -7.47 2.40
N LEU A 274 -5.84 -7.49 3.54
CA LEU A 274 -4.48 -6.96 3.65
C LEU A 274 -3.47 -7.84 2.89
N THR A 275 -3.66 -9.16 2.89
CA THR A 275 -2.84 -10.11 2.10
C THR A 275 -3.03 -9.87 0.59
N SER A 276 -4.25 -9.65 0.12
CA SER A 276 -4.56 -9.40 -1.29
C SER A 276 -4.01 -8.05 -1.76
N ARG A 277 -4.20 -6.98 -0.97
CA ARG A 277 -3.60 -5.65 -1.24
C ARG A 277 -2.08 -5.71 -1.31
N LEU A 278 -1.45 -6.42 -0.37
CA LEU A 278 0.01 -6.64 -0.37
C LEU A 278 0.49 -7.35 -1.64
N MET A 279 -0.26 -8.35 -2.14
CA MET A 279 0.06 -9.03 -3.39
C MET A 279 -0.11 -8.11 -4.61
N LEU A 280 -1.20 -7.32 -4.68
CA LEU A 280 -1.42 -6.35 -5.77
C LEU A 280 -0.31 -5.29 -5.84
N ASN A 281 0.08 -4.69 -4.70
CA ASN A 281 1.18 -3.73 -4.64
C ASN A 281 2.49 -4.31 -5.20
N LEU A 282 2.77 -5.60 -4.92
CA LEU A 282 3.95 -6.28 -5.44
C LEU A 282 3.87 -6.55 -6.96
N TYR A 283 2.68 -6.84 -7.49
CA TYR A 283 2.46 -7.02 -8.93
C TYR A 283 2.61 -5.71 -9.71
N ASP A 284 2.13 -4.59 -9.18
CA ASP A 284 2.26 -3.27 -9.82
C ASP A 284 3.74 -2.85 -9.96
N VAL A 285 4.52 -3.01 -8.88
CA VAL A 285 5.98 -2.81 -8.88
C VAL A 285 6.69 -3.77 -9.85
N GLY A 286 6.23 -5.02 -9.97
CA GLY A 286 6.75 -5.98 -10.95
C GLY A 286 6.47 -5.59 -12.41
N ASN A 287 5.28 -5.08 -12.70
CA ASN A 287 4.90 -4.70 -14.06
C ASN A 287 5.53 -3.36 -14.49
N THR A 288 5.70 -2.41 -13.57
CA THR A 288 6.39 -1.13 -13.84
C THR A 288 7.90 -1.32 -14.12
N THR A 289 8.56 -2.25 -13.41
CA THR A 289 9.98 -2.57 -13.64
C THR A 289 10.24 -3.38 -14.93
N THR A 290 9.25 -4.14 -15.42
CA THR A 290 9.35 -4.87 -16.69
C THR A 290 8.98 -4.04 -17.92
N SER A 291 8.09 -3.05 -17.76
CA SER A 291 7.72 -2.12 -18.85
C SER A 291 8.72 -0.98 -19.06
N ASN A 292 9.47 -0.60 -18.03
CA ASN A 292 10.61 0.31 -18.11
C ASN A 292 11.89 -0.42 -17.68
N PRO A 293 12.53 -1.23 -18.55
CA PRO A 293 13.82 -1.82 -18.22
C PRO A 293 14.83 -0.71 -17.93
N PRO A 294 15.62 -0.78 -16.84
CA PRO A 294 16.74 0.13 -16.67
C PRO A 294 17.67 -0.05 -17.86
N SER A 295 17.91 1.04 -18.60
CA SER A 295 18.84 1.04 -19.72
C SER A 295 20.22 0.67 -19.21
N LEU A 296 20.61 -0.59 -19.43
CA LEU A 296 21.90 -1.13 -19.03
C LEU A 296 22.97 -0.41 -19.87
N THR A 297 23.54 0.66 -19.31
CA THR A 297 24.67 1.35 -19.91
C THR A 297 25.82 0.36 -20.01
N SER A 298 26.14 -0.04 -21.24
CA SER A 298 27.29 -0.88 -21.55
C SER A 298 28.53 -0.34 -20.87
N ALA A 299 29.13 -1.14 -19.99
CA ALA A 299 30.40 -0.81 -19.36
C ALA A 299 31.52 -0.92 -20.41
N THR A 300 31.83 0.20 -21.07
CA THR A 300 33.02 0.32 -21.91
C THR A 300 34.18 0.84 -21.06
N THR A 301 34.98 -0.09 -20.55
CA THR A 301 36.25 0.22 -19.85
C THR A 301 37.25 0.83 -20.84
N PRO A 302 38.02 1.87 -20.47
CA PRO A 302 39.06 2.40 -21.33
C PRO A 302 40.39 1.66 -21.09
N SER A 303 40.98 1.12 -22.17
CA SER A 303 42.37 0.64 -22.21
C SER A 303 43.05 1.21 -23.45
N ALA A 304 44.28 1.71 -23.28
CA ALA A 304 45.05 2.38 -24.32
C ALA A 304 46.39 1.68 -24.56
N GLN A 305 46.71 1.46 -25.85
CA GLN A 305 48.04 1.22 -26.46
C GLN A 305 47.80 1.19 -27.99
N HIS A 306 48.41 2.05 -28.81
CA HIS A 306 49.71 1.87 -29.51
C HIS A 306 49.68 0.60 -30.41
N GLN A 307 49.90 0.61 -31.74
CA GLN A 307 50.89 1.34 -32.56
C GLN A 307 50.41 1.57 -34.03
N GLN A 308 51.28 2.06 -34.95
CA GLN A 308 50.91 2.62 -36.28
C GLN A 308 51.14 1.66 -37.52
N PRO A 309 51.34 2.09 -38.80
CA PRO A 309 50.50 1.66 -39.92
C PRO A 309 51.27 0.91 -41.05
N PRO A 310 50.62 0.56 -42.18
CA PRO A 310 50.53 1.45 -43.36
C PRO A 310 49.10 1.41 -43.99
N THR A 311 48.74 1.85 -45.21
CA THR A 311 49.45 2.35 -46.41
C THR A 311 48.56 3.37 -47.19
N THR A 312 49.03 3.85 -48.34
CA THR A 312 48.36 4.76 -49.31
C THR A 312 47.51 4.05 -50.38
N LEU A 313 46.55 4.75 -51.00
CA LEU A 313 46.48 4.93 -52.48
C LEU A 313 45.44 5.99 -52.96
N THR A 314 45.87 6.84 -53.92
CA THR A 314 45.11 7.51 -55.02
C THR A 314 44.09 8.67 -54.81
N THR A 315 44.58 9.87 -55.16
CA THR A 315 44.02 10.90 -56.09
C THR A 315 42.72 11.69 -55.85
N MET A 316 42.90 12.94 -55.40
CA MET A 316 42.65 14.21 -56.14
C MET A 316 41.33 14.46 -56.91
N SER A 317 40.56 15.49 -56.51
CA SER A 317 40.28 16.72 -57.31
C SER A 317 39.26 17.65 -56.60
N GLY A 318 39.21 18.95 -56.94
CA GLY A 318 38.05 19.82 -56.66
C GLY A 318 38.26 21.02 -55.73
N ARG A 319 38.89 22.09 -56.23
CA ARG A 319 38.96 23.42 -55.58
C ARG A 319 37.63 24.18 -55.75
N GLY A 320 37.08 24.78 -54.69
CA GLY A 320 35.90 25.64 -54.82
C GLY A 320 35.61 26.52 -53.59
N LYS A 321 36.04 27.80 -53.63
CA LYS A 321 35.54 28.86 -52.73
C LYS A 321 34.51 29.70 -53.51
N GLY A 322 33.36 29.98 -52.89
CA GLY A 322 32.41 30.99 -53.36
C GLY A 322 31.04 30.43 -53.77
N GLY A 323 29.97 31.03 -53.25
CA GLY A 323 28.59 30.67 -53.60
C GLY A 323 27.57 30.96 -52.52
N LYS A 324 27.13 32.22 -52.39
CA LYS A 324 25.84 32.54 -51.74
C LYS A 324 24.71 32.05 -52.66
N GLY A 325 24.37 30.76 -52.57
CA GLY A 325 23.26 30.15 -53.32
C GLY A 325 22.04 29.94 -52.42
N LEU A 326 20.86 30.40 -52.85
CA LEU A 326 19.61 30.12 -52.14
C LEU A 326 19.35 28.60 -52.14
N GLY A 327 19.38 28.00 -50.95
CA GLY A 327 19.18 26.57 -50.78
C GLY A 327 17.73 26.17 -51.04
N LYS A 328 17.51 25.38 -52.09
CA LYS A 328 16.23 24.75 -52.47
C LYS A 328 15.53 24.16 -51.24
N GLY A 329 14.24 24.44 -51.10
CA GLY A 329 13.39 23.78 -50.10
C GLY A 329 13.33 22.27 -50.35
N GLY A 330 13.26 21.46 -49.29
CA GLY A 330 13.12 20.00 -49.41
C GLY A 330 14.02 19.16 -48.49
N ALA A 331 14.97 19.76 -47.78
CA ALA A 331 15.70 19.05 -46.73
C ALA A 331 14.74 18.69 -45.58
N LYS A 332 14.19 17.47 -45.59
CA LYS A 332 13.44 16.88 -44.47
C LYS A 332 14.32 16.97 -43.21
N ARG A 333 14.05 17.94 -42.35
CA ARG A 333 14.69 18.03 -41.03
C ARG A 333 14.28 16.79 -40.25
N HIS A 334 15.18 15.80 -40.21
CA HIS A 334 15.02 14.65 -39.34
C HIS A 334 14.80 15.16 -37.92
N ARG A 335 13.68 14.81 -37.29
CA ARG A 335 13.40 15.26 -35.92
C ARG A 335 14.56 14.76 -35.05
N LYS A 336 15.22 15.66 -34.32
CA LYS A 336 16.29 15.27 -33.39
C LYS A 336 15.68 14.25 -32.42
N ILE A 337 16.22 13.04 -32.41
CA ILE A 337 15.83 12.01 -31.44
C ILE A 337 16.30 12.53 -30.08
N LEU A 338 15.35 12.90 -29.22
CA LEU A 338 15.65 13.34 -27.86
C LEU A 338 16.16 12.13 -27.08
N ARG A 339 17.44 12.15 -26.74
CA ARG A 339 18.04 11.26 -25.73
C ARG A 339 17.78 11.83 -24.33
N ASP A 340 18.17 11.13 -23.26
CA ASP A 340 18.05 11.63 -21.89
C ASP A 340 18.87 12.91 -21.66
N ASN A 341 18.24 14.07 -21.91
CA ASN A 341 18.84 15.40 -21.75
C ASN A 341 19.07 15.78 -20.27
N ILE A 342 18.75 14.89 -19.32
CA ILE A 342 18.88 15.15 -17.88
C ILE A 342 20.34 15.43 -17.46
N GLN A 343 21.32 14.84 -18.14
CA GLN A 343 22.74 15.15 -17.93
C GLN A 343 23.14 16.54 -18.46
N GLY A 344 22.31 17.17 -19.32
CA GLY A 344 22.43 18.57 -19.71
C GLY A 344 22.19 19.55 -18.56
N ILE A 345 21.54 19.12 -17.46
CA ILE A 345 21.55 19.84 -16.19
C ILE A 345 22.92 19.65 -15.54
N THR A 346 23.81 20.61 -15.78
CA THR A 346 25.22 20.51 -15.39
C THR A 346 25.44 20.67 -13.88
N LYS A 347 26.48 20.01 -13.34
CA LYS A 347 26.90 20.15 -11.93
C LYS A 347 27.00 21.61 -11.43
N PRO A 348 27.57 22.58 -12.19
CA PRO A 348 27.53 24.00 -11.78
C PRO A 348 26.13 24.62 -11.72
N ALA A 349 25.14 24.18 -12.52
CA ALA A 349 23.77 24.67 -12.41
C ALA A 349 23.12 24.22 -11.09
N ILE A 350 23.25 22.93 -10.73
CA ILE A 350 22.82 22.38 -9.44
C ILE A 350 23.52 23.11 -8.28
N ARG A 351 24.82 23.37 -8.41
CA ARG A 351 25.58 24.15 -7.41
C ARG A 351 24.98 25.55 -7.21
N ARG A 352 24.63 26.28 -8.29
CA ARG A 352 24.00 27.61 -8.20
C ARG A 352 22.65 27.57 -7.48
N LEU A 353 21.81 26.56 -7.76
CA LEU A 353 20.53 26.36 -7.06
C LEU A 353 20.74 26.09 -5.56
N ALA A 354 21.63 25.16 -5.21
CA ALA A 354 21.93 24.83 -3.83
C ALA A 354 22.53 26.03 -3.06
N ARG A 355 23.37 26.86 -3.69
CA ARG A 355 23.85 28.12 -3.07
C ARG A 355 22.71 29.10 -2.78
N ARG A 356 21.73 29.23 -3.68
CA ARG A 356 20.54 30.07 -3.46
C ARG A 356 19.68 29.54 -2.30
N GLY A 357 19.62 28.22 -2.11
CA GLY A 357 19.01 27.56 -0.95
C GLY A 357 19.87 27.56 0.33
N GLY A 358 20.94 28.36 0.42
CA GLY A 358 21.77 28.48 1.62
C GLY A 358 22.75 27.33 1.88
N VAL A 359 22.88 26.36 0.98
CA VAL A 359 23.69 25.14 1.22
C VAL A 359 25.20 25.46 1.19
N LYS A 360 25.88 25.22 2.32
CA LYS A 360 27.31 25.55 2.54
C LYS A 360 28.31 24.52 1.97
N ARG A 361 27.99 23.22 2.00
CA ARG A 361 28.77 22.14 1.35
C ARG A 361 27.81 21.16 0.67
N ILE A 362 28.23 20.54 -0.44
CA ILE A 362 27.41 19.65 -1.27
C ILE A 362 28.19 18.38 -1.52
N SER A 363 27.63 17.22 -1.18
CA SER A 363 28.22 15.90 -1.44
C SER A 363 28.17 15.53 -2.94
N GLY A 364 29.10 14.68 -3.38
CA GLY A 364 29.19 14.24 -4.78
C GLY A 364 27.95 13.48 -5.29
N LEU A 365 27.20 12.82 -4.40
CA LEU A 365 26.01 12.05 -4.76
C LEU A 365 24.79 12.94 -5.06
N ILE A 366 24.74 14.15 -4.50
CA ILE A 366 23.61 15.08 -4.63
C ILE A 366 23.37 15.50 -6.09
N TYR A 367 24.39 15.45 -6.97
CA TYR A 367 24.21 15.86 -8.37
C TYR A 367 23.32 14.90 -9.17
N GLU A 368 23.39 13.59 -8.94
CA GLU A 368 22.49 12.65 -9.60
C GLU A 368 21.13 12.57 -8.89
N GLU A 369 21.10 12.67 -7.55
CA GLU A 369 19.85 12.71 -6.78
C GLU A 369 18.98 13.92 -7.16
N THR A 370 19.57 15.12 -7.27
CA THR A 370 18.85 16.33 -7.71
C THR A 370 18.28 16.17 -9.12
N ARG A 371 18.95 15.40 -9.99
CA ARG A 371 18.45 15.10 -11.34
C ARG A 371 17.30 14.11 -11.32
N GLY A 372 17.33 13.11 -10.45
CA GLY A 372 16.20 12.19 -10.22
C GLY A 372 14.95 12.96 -9.77
N VAL A 373 15.08 13.78 -8.72
CA VAL A 373 13.98 14.62 -8.20
C VAL A 373 13.46 15.59 -9.27
N LEU A 374 14.36 16.26 -10.02
CA LEU A 374 13.97 17.18 -11.09
C LEU A 374 13.24 16.47 -12.24
N LYS A 375 13.65 15.24 -12.59
CA LYS A 375 12.97 14.43 -13.62
C LYS A 375 11.55 14.10 -13.19
N ILE A 376 11.36 13.57 -11.98
CA ILE A 376 10.03 13.23 -11.43
C ILE A 376 9.13 14.47 -11.35
N PHE A 377 9.67 15.60 -10.88
CA PHE A 377 8.94 16.87 -10.82
C PHE A 377 8.45 17.32 -12.21
N LEU A 378 9.35 17.34 -13.20
CA LEU A 378 9.01 17.74 -14.57
C LEU A 378 8.04 16.76 -15.23
N GLU A 379 8.19 15.45 -15.04
CA GLU A 379 7.26 14.45 -15.57
C GLU A 379 5.83 14.66 -15.06
N ASN A 380 5.66 14.97 -13.77
CA ASN A 380 4.35 15.26 -13.20
C ASN A 380 3.75 16.57 -13.76
N VAL A 381 4.51 17.67 -13.75
CA VAL A 381 4.02 18.97 -14.25
C VAL A 381 3.74 18.93 -15.75
N ILE A 382 4.55 18.23 -16.54
CA ILE A 382 4.35 18.11 -18.00
C ILE A 382 3.15 17.21 -18.31
N ARG A 383 2.98 16.08 -17.63
CA ARG A 383 1.80 15.20 -17.79
C ARG A 383 0.50 15.98 -17.60
N ASP A 384 0.44 16.76 -16.52
CA ASP A 384 -0.68 17.64 -16.18
C ASP A 384 -0.90 18.74 -17.23
N SER A 385 0.17 19.43 -17.63
CA SER A 385 0.11 20.51 -18.64
C SER A 385 -0.36 20.00 -20.01
N VAL A 386 0.05 18.79 -20.40
CA VAL A 386 -0.40 18.13 -21.64
C VAL A 386 -1.88 17.75 -21.51
N THR A 387 -2.34 17.23 -20.37
CA THR A 387 -3.76 16.93 -20.14
C THR A 387 -4.64 18.18 -20.31
N TYR A 388 -4.24 19.34 -19.77
CA TYR A 388 -4.96 20.60 -19.99
C TYR A 388 -4.96 21.05 -21.46
N THR A 389 -3.84 20.84 -22.16
CA THR A 389 -3.68 21.17 -23.59
C THR A 389 -4.59 20.30 -24.48
N GLU A 390 -4.65 18.99 -24.20
CA GLU A 390 -5.52 18.02 -24.90
C GLU A 390 -7.00 18.29 -24.62
N HIS A 391 -7.37 18.58 -23.37
CA HIS A 391 -8.74 18.97 -23.00
C HIS A 391 -9.20 20.23 -23.75
N ALA A 392 -8.31 21.22 -23.93
CA ALA A 392 -8.56 22.41 -24.71
C ALA A 392 -8.45 22.20 -26.24
N LYS A 393 -8.30 20.95 -26.72
CA LYS A 393 -8.13 20.56 -28.14
C LYS A 393 -6.98 21.29 -28.87
N ARG A 394 -5.98 21.77 -28.13
CA ARG A 394 -4.79 22.44 -28.67
C ARG A 394 -3.67 21.45 -28.91
N LYS A 395 -2.75 21.77 -29.84
CA LYS A 395 -1.50 21.02 -30.08
C LYS A 395 -0.26 21.70 -29.47
N THR A 396 -0.47 22.84 -28.80
CA THR A 396 0.58 23.69 -28.24
C THR A 396 0.27 23.94 -26.77
N VAL A 397 1.19 23.53 -25.90
CA VAL A 397 1.14 23.82 -24.46
C VAL A 397 1.36 25.31 -24.27
N THR A 398 0.45 25.97 -23.56
CA THR A 398 0.52 27.41 -23.23
C THR A 398 1.05 27.61 -21.82
N ALA A 399 1.47 28.84 -21.50
CA ALA A 399 1.91 29.18 -20.15
C ALA A 399 0.80 28.95 -19.09
N LEU A 400 -0.47 29.15 -19.46
CA LEU A 400 -1.62 28.93 -18.58
C LEU A 400 -1.77 27.45 -18.19
N ASP A 401 -1.57 26.51 -19.14
CA ASP A 401 -1.65 25.08 -18.86
C ASP A 401 -0.62 24.65 -17.80
N VAL A 402 0.58 25.23 -17.85
CA VAL A 402 1.64 25.01 -16.85
C VAL A 402 1.31 25.66 -15.51
N VAL A 403 0.72 26.85 -15.49
CA VAL A 403 0.25 27.50 -14.26
C VAL A 403 -0.85 26.68 -13.57
N TYR A 404 -1.80 26.13 -14.33
CA TYR A 404 -2.84 25.25 -13.78
C TYR A 404 -2.26 23.92 -13.27
N ALA A 405 -1.31 23.31 -13.98
CA ALA A 405 -0.59 22.12 -13.51
C ALA A 405 0.19 22.36 -12.20
N LEU A 406 0.87 23.51 -12.08
CA LEU A 406 1.58 23.89 -10.86
C LEU A 406 0.64 24.19 -9.68
N LYS A 407 -0.50 24.86 -9.94
CA LYS A 407 -1.56 25.09 -8.96
C LYS A 407 -2.13 23.77 -8.44
N ARG A 408 -2.37 22.79 -9.33
CA ARG A 408 -2.82 21.43 -8.97
C ARG A 408 -1.79 20.65 -8.16
N SER A 409 -0.50 20.81 -8.49
CA SER A 409 0.61 20.12 -7.81
C SER A 409 0.94 20.65 -6.40
N GLY A 410 0.19 21.62 -5.87
CA GLY A 410 0.44 22.23 -4.57
C GLY A 410 1.52 23.33 -4.56
N LEU A 411 2.18 23.61 -5.69
CA LEU A 411 3.15 24.72 -5.83
C LEU A 411 2.44 26.07 -6.11
N GLY A 412 1.37 26.35 -5.35
CA GLY A 412 0.52 27.54 -5.53
C GLY A 412 1.24 28.87 -5.30
N TRP A 413 2.45 28.87 -4.73
CA TRP A 413 3.21 30.07 -4.37
C TRP A 413 3.53 30.96 -5.59
N PHE A 414 3.61 30.39 -6.80
CA PHE A 414 3.78 31.17 -8.03
C PHE A 414 2.58 32.08 -8.36
N THR A 415 1.38 31.80 -7.82
CA THR A 415 0.21 32.68 -8.00
C THR A 415 0.14 33.83 -6.97
N ALA A 416 0.84 33.73 -5.84
CA ALA A 416 0.97 34.82 -4.87
C ALA A 416 1.99 35.91 -5.30
N ALA A 417 2.86 35.60 -6.27
CA ALA A 417 3.88 36.53 -6.77
C ALA A 417 3.32 37.69 -7.64
N CYS A 418 1.99 37.84 -7.73
CA CYS A 418 1.35 39.01 -8.34
C CYS A 418 1.01 40.13 -7.33
N THR A 419 1.21 39.94 -6.02
CA THR A 419 0.88 40.98 -5.02
C THR A 419 2.06 41.57 -4.25
N ASP A 420 3.19 40.85 -4.06
CA ASP A 420 4.29 41.40 -3.25
C ASP A 420 5.70 41.14 -3.80
N HIS A 421 6.56 42.15 -3.60
CA HIS A 421 7.96 42.20 -4.00
C HIS A 421 8.78 41.04 -3.42
N LEU A 422 9.18 40.09 -4.26
CA LEU A 422 10.39 39.29 -3.99
C LEU A 422 11.21 39.05 -5.25
N SER A 423 12.53 39.22 -5.11
CA SER A 423 13.48 39.42 -6.19
C SER A 423 13.73 38.17 -7.07
N ALA A 424 13.05 38.08 -8.20
CA ALA A 424 13.56 37.40 -9.40
C ALA A 424 14.34 38.40 -10.29
N PRO A 425 15.34 37.96 -11.08
CA PRO A 425 16.09 38.86 -11.95
C PRO A 425 15.19 39.51 -13.01
N MET A 426 15.30 40.84 -13.14
CA MET A 426 14.46 41.71 -13.98
C MET A 426 14.28 41.26 -15.44
N SER A 427 15.21 40.49 -16.01
CA SER A 427 15.15 40.04 -17.41
C SER A 427 14.04 39.02 -17.72
N MET A 428 13.40 38.42 -16.70
CA MET A 428 12.36 37.40 -16.91
C MET A 428 10.92 37.95 -16.85
N TYR A 429 10.70 39.09 -16.17
CA TYR A 429 9.36 39.68 -16.02
C TYR A 429 8.81 40.28 -17.33
N SER A 430 9.67 40.72 -18.25
CA SER A 430 9.24 41.34 -19.51
C SER A 430 8.63 40.39 -20.56
N TYR A 431 8.60 39.08 -20.29
CA TYR A 431 8.09 38.05 -21.21
C TYR A 431 6.88 37.27 -20.66
N LEU A 432 6.45 37.55 -19.43
CA LEU A 432 5.40 36.80 -18.72
C LEU A 432 4.22 37.70 -18.28
N SER A 433 3.99 38.78 -19.03
CA SER A 433 2.84 39.69 -18.90
C SER A 433 1.53 39.01 -19.34
N VAL A 434 1.07 38.02 -18.58
CA VAL A 434 -0.29 37.49 -18.69
C VAL A 434 -1.24 38.54 -18.10
N PRO A 435 -2.22 39.07 -18.86
CA PRO A 435 -3.16 40.05 -18.31
C PRO A 435 -4.02 39.40 -17.22
N CYS A 436 -3.84 39.87 -15.98
CA CYS A 436 -4.63 39.43 -14.84
C CYS A 436 -6.08 39.92 -15.03
N ASN A 437 -7.02 38.98 -15.23
CA ASN A 437 -8.40 39.32 -15.53
C ASN A 437 -9.11 39.84 -14.26
N LYS A 438 -9.93 40.89 -14.38
CA LYS A 438 -10.50 41.63 -13.24
C LYS A 438 -11.42 40.81 -12.31
N HIS A 439 -11.84 39.61 -12.72
CA HIS A 439 -12.81 38.78 -11.99
C HIS A 439 -12.29 38.13 -10.70
N ASP A 440 -10.97 37.91 -10.55
CA ASP A 440 -10.42 37.23 -9.36
C ASP A 440 -10.33 38.14 -8.11
N ARG A 441 -10.80 39.39 -8.17
CA ARG A 441 -10.79 40.32 -7.03
C ARG A 441 -11.89 40.02 -5.98
N ILE A 442 -12.76 39.03 -6.22
CA ILE A 442 -13.88 38.66 -5.34
C ILE A 442 -13.74 37.21 -4.86
N LEU A 443 -12.78 36.96 -3.97
CA LEU A 443 -12.78 35.82 -3.04
C LEU A 443 -11.78 36.09 -1.91
N GLY A 444 -12.23 36.84 -0.90
CA GLY A 444 -11.38 37.26 0.22
C GLY A 444 -11.05 36.08 1.15
N ALA A 445 -9.83 35.56 1.07
CA ALA A 445 -9.27 34.66 2.07
C ALA A 445 -8.54 35.48 3.15
N ARG A 446 -9.12 35.57 4.35
CA ARG A 446 -8.45 36.13 5.54
C ARG A 446 -7.21 35.28 5.88
N PRO A 447 -6.08 35.89 6.27
CA PRO A 447 -4.93 35.12 6.74
C PRO A 447 -5.23 34.48 8.10
N LEU A 448 -5.27 33.14 8.14
CA LEU A 448 -5.24 32.36 9.38
C LEU A 448 -3.84 32.44 9.99
N THR A 449 -3.67 33.28 11.00
CA THR A 449 -2.44 33.37 11.80
C THR A 449 -2.30 32.16 12.73
N LEU A 450 -1.77 31.05 12.20
CA LEU A 450 -1.32 29.93 13.01
C LEU A 450 0.07 30.22 13.59
N SER A 451 0.06 30.75 14.81
CA SER A 451 1.27 31.01 15.59
C SER A 451 1.85 29.70 16.13
N PHE A 452 3.05 29.31 15.70
CA PHE A 452 3.86 28.28 16.35
C PHE A 452 5.17 28.89 16.86
N PRO A 453 5.31 29.13 18.18
CA PRO A 453 6.49 29.77 18.75
C PRO A 453 7.49 28.73 19.25
N LEU A 454 8.49 28.32 18.44
CA LEU A 454 9.70 27.62 18.93
C LEU A 454 10.76 27.44 17.81
N LEU A 455 11.53 28.49 17.50
CA LEU A 455 12.96 28.40 17.12
C LEU A 455 13.65 29.80 17.07
N GLY A 456 13.22 30.73 17.94
CA GLY A 456 13.56 32.16 17.86
C GLY A 456 14.62 32.66 18.85
N ALA A 457 15.38 31.78 19.51
CA ALA A 457 16.33 32.17 20.54
C ALA A 457 17.62 31.34 20.48
N LEU A 458 18.61 31.81 19.69
CA LEU A 458 20.07 31.63 19.87
C LEU A 458 20.85 32.07 18.60
N THR A 459 20.79 33.34 18.21
CA THR A 459 21.72 33.92 17.19
C THR A 459 21.79 35.46 17.20
N ARG A 460 21.71 36.12 18.37
CA ARG A 460 21.81 37.60 18.40
C ARG A 460 22.42 38.20 19.69
N ARG A 461 23.62 37.77 20.09
CA ARG A 461 24.48 38.54 21.02
C ARG A 461 25.96 38.12 20.96
N ARG A 462 26.75 38.79 20.10
CA ARG A 462 28.15 39.23 20.31
C ARG A 462 28.81 39.68 18.99
N ARG A 463 28.90 40.99 18.77
CA ARG A 463 30.06 41.67 18.17
C ARG A 463 29.91 43.19 18.32
N ARG A 464 30.96 43.82 18.87
CA ARG A 464 31.10 45.25 19.22
C ARG A 464 30.24 45.66 20.44
N SER A 465 30.74 46.40 21.43
CA SER A 465 32.00 47.18 21.54
C SER A 465 32.62 47.06 22.95
N ALA A 466 33.88 47.50 23.09
CA ALA A 466 34.85 47.33 24.19
C ALA A 466 35.78 46.13 24.00
#